data_AF-A0A059F3R1-F1
#
_entry.id   AF-A0A059F3R1-F1
#
_cell.length_a   1.000
_cell.length_b   1.000
_cell.length_c   1.000
_cell.angle_alpha   90.00
_cell.angle_beta   90.00
_cell.angle_gamma   90.00
#
_symmetry.space_group_name_H-M   'P 1'
#
loop_
_entity.id
_entity.type
_entity.pdbx_description
1 polymer ?
#
loop_
_entity_poly.entity_id
_entity_poly.type
_entity_poly.pdbx_seq_one_letter_code
_entity_poly.pdbx_strand_id
1 'polypeptide(L)'
;MKYTKKTNITDPSIQIRILKAMDDNRPFGIFKHFKMVRILKNLKRPNVITSVDIWTYLNEKYQMEKYDSEANKVYLEGGCSFDEVLGDFQL
;
A
#
# COMPACT_ATOMS: atom_id res chain seq x y z
N MET A 1 27.07 15.71 3.52
CA MET A 1 26.39 14.40 3.45
C MET A 1 25.13 14.46 4.30
N LYS A 2 23.93 14.39 3.69
CA LYS A 2 22.71 14.21 4.48
C LYS A 2 22.71 12.76 4.98
N TYR A 3 22.81 12.57 6.29
CA TYR A 3 22.57 11.26 6.90
C TYR A 3 21.12 10.85 6.60
N THR A 4 20.91 10.02 5.59
CA THR A 4 19.65 9.31 5.40
C THR A 4 19.57 8.24 6.49
N LYS A 5 19.05 8.64 7.65
CA LYS A 5 18.71 7.71 8.74
C LYS A 5 17.76 6.67 8.13
N LYS A 6 18.21 5.39 8.06
CA LYS A 6 17.36 4.29 7.59
C LYS A 6 16.13 4.22 8.49
N THR A 7 14.95 4.20 7.90
CA THR A 7 13.69 4.06 8.62
C THR A 7 13.68 2.72 9.33
N ASN A 8 13.38 2.71 10.64
CA ASN A 8 13.22 1.48 11.40
C ASN A 8 11.76 1.01 11.30
N ILE A 9 11.48 0.06 10.41
CA ILE A 9 10.12 -0.49 10.21
C ILE A 9 9.60 -1.29 11.41
N THR A 10 10.47 -1.66 12.36
CA THR A 10 10.07 -2.33 13.61
C THR A 10 9.56 -1.34 14.67
N ASP A 11 9.78 -0.04 14.47
CA ASP A 11 9.28 1.01 15.36
C ASP A 11 7.73 1.04 15.33
N PRO A 12 7.05 0.82 16.46
CA PRO A 12 5.58 0.83 16.52
C PRO A 12 4.95 2.11 15.97
N SER A 13 5.59 3.27 16.14
CA SER A 13 5.11 4.55 15.60
C SER A 13 5.12 4.57 14.08
N ILE A 14 6.17 4.02 13.47
CA ILE A 14 6.27 3.88 12.02
C ILE A 14 5.22 2.90 11.51
N GLN A 15 5.04 1.76 12.18
CA GLN A 15 4.01 0.78 11.81
C GLN A 15 2.60 1.34 11.88
N ILE A 16 2.26 2.09 12.94
CA ILE A 16 0.96 2.76 13.07
C ILE A 16 0.73 3.75 11.92
N ARG A 17 1.76 4.49 11.52
CA ARG A 17 1.66 5.43 10.39
C ARG A 17 1.46 4.72 9.06
N ILE A 18 2.15 3.60 8.84
CA ILE A 18 1.95 2.73 7.67
C ILE A 18 0.51 2.23 7.65
N LEU A 19 0.02 1.66 8.75
CA LEU A 19 -1.35 1.15 8.88
C LEU A 19 -2.39 2.25 8.61
N LYS A 20 -2.25 3.42 9.24
CA LYS A 20 -3.15 4.56 9.03
C LYS A 20 -3.18 5.04 7.57
N ALA A 21 -2.05 4.97 6.87
CA ALA A 21 -2.00 5.35 5.46
C ALA A 21 -2.67 4.32 4.53
N MET A 22 -2.78 3.07 4.98
CA MET A 22 -3.38 1.95 4.24
C MET A 22 -4.85 1.69 4.58
N ASP A 23 -5.43 2.44 5.52
CA ASP A 23 -6.79 2.19 6.04
C ASP A 23 -7.82 2.09 4.90
N ASP A 24 -7.88 3.15 4.08
CA ASP A 24 -8.76 3.23 2.91
C ASP A 24 -8.21 2.55 1.66
N ASN A 25 -6.89 2.29 1.61
CA ASN A 25 -6.21 1.80 0.42
C ASN A 25 -5.28 0.65 0.79
N ARG A 26 -5.78 -0.57 0.63
CA ARG A 26 -4.98 -1.79 0.85
C ARG A 26 -4.28 -2.18 -0.45
N PRO A 27 -2.94 -2.14 -0.51
CA PRO A 27 -2.20 -2.36 -1.75
C PRO A 27 -2.02 -3.87 -2.03
N PHE A 28 -3.13 -4.55 -2.29
CA PHE A 28 -3.17 -5.94 -2.74
C PHE A 28 -3.85 -6.08 -4.09
N GLY A 29 -3.51 -7.17 -4.77
CA GLY A 29 -4.01 -7.57 -6.08
C GLY A 29 -3.29 -6.90 -7.25
N ILE A 30 -3.79 -7.12 -8.46
CA ILE A 30 -3.19 -6.71 -9.74
C ILE A 30 -2.86 -5.21 -9.82
N PHE A 31 -3.63 -4.36 -9.13
CA PHE A 31 -3.44 -2.91 -9.14
C PHE A 31 -2.72 -2.37 -7.88
N LYS A 32 -2.07 -3.22 -7.09
CA LYS A 32 -1.42 -2.83 -5.82
C LYS A 32 -0.44 -1.67 -5.95
N HIS A 33 0.28 -1.58 -7.08
CA HIS A 33 1.23 -0.50 -7.33
C HIS A 33 0.55 0.87 -7.50
N PHE A 34 -0.65 0.93 -8.09
CA PHE A 34 -1.42 2.17 -8.19
C PHE A 34 -1.97 2.60 -6.83
N LYS A 35 -2.46 1.64 -6.03
CA LYS A 35 -2.89 1.88 -4.64
C LYS A 35 -1.74 2.41 -3.78
N MET A 36 -0.51 1.94 -4.00
CA MET A 36 0.69 2.45 -3.32
C MET A 36 0.92 3.94 -3.52
N VAL A 37 0.64 4.47 -4.71
CA VAL A 37 0.77 5.92 -4.98
C VAL A 37 -0.18 6.72 -4.09
N ARG A 38 -1.43 6.27 -3.91
CA ARG A 38 -2.41 6.92 -3.02
C ARG A 38 -1.99 6.85 -1.56
N ILE A 39 -1.53 5.70 -1.10
CA ILE A 39 -1.01 5.51 0.27
C ILE A 39 0.11 6.51 0.55
N LEU A 40 1.05 6.66 -0.39
CA LEU A 40 2.15 7.62 -0.25
C LEU A 40 1.68 9.09 -0.22
N LYS A 41 0.63 9.44 -0.97
CA LYS A 41 0.02 10.78 -0.92
C LYS A 41 -0.64 11.07 0.43
N ASN A 42 -1.21 10.06 1.07
CA ASN A 42 -1.90 10.19 2.36
C ASN A 42 -0.94 10.30 3.56
N LEU A 43 0.36 10.03 3.37
CA LEU A 43 1.36 10.18 4.43
C LEU A 43 1.62 11.68 4.72
N LYS A 44 1.32 12.10 5.96
CA LYS A 44 1.58 13.48 6.43
C LYS A 44 3.06 13.85 6.30
N ARG A 45 3.34 15.02 5.71
CA ARG A 45 4.71 15.56 5.54
C ARG A 45 5.18 16.35 6.78
N PRO A 46 6.50 16.36 7.10
CA PRO A 46 7.57 15.60 6.45
C PRO A 46 7.50 14.12 6.81
N ASN A 47 7.68 13.25 5.82
CA ASN A 47 7.61 11.80 6.00
C ASN A 47 8.91 11.13 5.57
N VAL A 48 9.32 10.12 6.34
CA VAL A 48 10.51 9.29 6.08
C VAL A 48 10.13 7.91 5.52
N ILE A 49 8.84 7.54 5.58
CA ILE A 49 8.32 6.26 5.10
C ILE A 49 8.27 6.27 3.56
N THR A 50 8.95 5.32 2.95
CA THR A 50 8.98 5.10 1.50
C THR A 50 8.07 3.94 1.09
N SER A 51 7.87 3.74 -0.21
CA SER A 51 7.19 2.53 -0.71
C SER A 51 7.90 1.25 -0.29
N VAL A 52 9.23 1.26 -0.24
CA VAL A 52 10.04 0.10 0.18
C VAL A 52 9.70 -0.29 1.61
N ASP A 53 9.64 0.69 2.52
CA ASP A 53 9.30 0.43 3.93
C ASP A 53 7.92 -0.22 4.07
N ILE A 54 6.94 0.24 3.28
CA ILE A 54 5.58 -0.30 3.30
C ILE A 54 5.56 -1.72 2.71
N TRP A 55 6.25 -1.97 1.60
CA TRP A 55 6.34 -3.31 1.04
C TRP A 55 7.03 -4.28 1.96
N THR A 56 8.12 -3.88 2.61
CA THR A 56 8.80 -4.73 3.59
C THR A 56 7.86 -5.04 4.76
N TYR A 57 7.19 -4.03 5.31
CA TYR A 57 6.19 -4.23 6.37
C TYR A 57 5.09 -5.21 5.96
N LEU A 58 4.54 -5.06 4.75
CA LEU A 58 3.49 -5.94 4.24
C LEU A 58 3.97 -7.38 4.04
N ASN A 59 5.15 -7.58 3.48
CA ASN A 59 5.75 -8.91 3.32
C ASN A 59 6.03 -9.59 4.66
N GLU A 60 6.48 -8.85 5.67
CA GLU A 60 6.82 -9.39 6.99
C GLU A 60 5.59 -9.70 7.84
N LYS A 61 4.53 -8.89 7.73
CA LYS A 61 3.35 -8.98 8.61
C LYS A 61 2.14 -9.66 7.99
N TYR A 62 2.09 -9.76 6.66
CA TYR A 62 0.96 -10.30 5.94
C TYR A 62 1.41 -11.34 4.92
N GLN A 63 0.59 -12.38 4.73
CA GLN A 63 0.78 -13.35 3.66
C GLN A 63 0.38 -12.71 2.31
N MET A 64 1.24 -11.84 1.77
CA MET A 64 0.88 -11.03 0.60
C MET A 64 0.38 -11.86 -0.58
N GLU A 65 1.02 -12.99 -0.87
CA GLU A 65 0.63 -13.86 -1.99
C GLU A 65 -0.82 -14.38 -1.86
N LYS A 66 -1.21 -14.75 -0.64
CA LYS A 66 -2.59 -15.17 -0.34
C LYS A 66 -3.57 -14.03 -0.58
N TYR A 67 -3.30 -12.85 -0.03
CA TYR A 67 -4.19 -11.70 -0.16
C TYR A 67 -4.23 -11.12 -1.58
N ASP A 68 -3.11 -11.17 -2.32
CA ASP A 68 -3.06 -10.83 -3.73
C ASP A 68 -3.95 -11.77 -4.54
N SER A 69 -3.86 -13.08 -4.29
CA SER A 69 -4.70 -14.09 -4.96
C SER A 69 -6.18 -13.88 -4.67
N GLU A 70 -6.54 -13.66 -3.41
CA GLU A 70 -7.93 -13.39 -2.99
C GLU A 70 -8.46 -12.10 -3.62
N ALA A 71 -7.69 -11.02 -3.60
CA ALA A 71 -8.07 -9.76 -4.23
C ALA A 71 -8.24 -9.92 -5.75
N ASN A 72 -7.36 -10.68 -6.40
CA ASN A 72 -7.42 -10.92 -7.83
C ASN A 72 -8.66 -11.71 -8.26
N LYS A 73 -9.12 -12.67 -7.44
CA LYS A 73 -10.36 -13.40 -7.74
C LYS A 73 -11.55 -12.47 -7.89
N VAL A 74 -11.69 -11.48 -7.01
CA VAL A 74 -12.77 -10.49 -7.09
C VAL A 74 -12.75 -9.77 -8.44
N TYR A 75 -11.57 -9.38 -8.93
CA TYR A 75 -11.44 -8.69 -10.22
C TYR A 75 -11.68 -9.62 -11.42
N LEU A 76 -11.17 -10.85 -11.37
CA LEU A 76 -11.26 -11.80 -12.48
C LEU A 76 -12.66 -12.44 -12.59
N GLU A 77 -13.33 -12.69 -11.46
CA GLU A 77 -14.67 -13.30 -11.41
C GLU A 77 -15.78 -12.25 -11.51
N GLY A 78 -15.51 -11.01 -11.07
CA GLY A 78 -16.49 -9.92 -11.07
C GLY A 78 -16.72 -9.27 -12.45
N GLY A 79 -15.92 -9.61 -13.46
CA GLY A 79 -16.05 -9.02 -14.80
C GLY A 79 -15.79 -7.50 -14.87
N CYS A 80 -15.16 -6.93 -13.85
CA CYS A 80 -14.89 -5.49 -13.78
C CYS A 80 -13.87 -5.09 -14.86
N SER A 81 -14.26 -4.12 -15.69
CA SER A 81 -13.36 -3.47 -16.62
C SER A 81 -12.33 -2.59 -15.89
N PHE A 82 -11.18 -2.36 -16.53
CA PHE A 82 -10.12 -1.52 -15.98
C PHE A 82 -10.61 -0.10 -15.60
N ASP A 83 -11.55 0.45 -16.37
CA ASP A 83 -12.10 1.78 -16.16
C ASP A 83 -13.10 1.84 -14.99
N GLU A 84 -13.82 0.76 -14.69
CA GLU A 84 -14.68 0.69 -13.50
C GLU A 84 -13.85 0.65 -12.21
N VAL A 85 -12.68 -0.01 -12.26
CA VAL A 85 -11.75 -0.05 -11.13
C VAL A 85 -11.09 1.31 -10.89
N LEU A 86 -10.90 2.11 -11.94
CA LEU A 86 -10.40 3.48 -11.85
C LEU A 86 -11.51 4.55 -11.74
N GLY A 87 -12.78 4.22 -11.92
CA GLY A 87 -13.90 5.18 -11.88
C GLY A 87 -14.15 5.78 -10.50
N ASP A 88 -13.88 5.01 -9.45
CA ASP A 88 -13.79 5.51 -8.06
C ASP A 88 -12.51 6.34 -7.82
N PHE A 89 -11.73 6.59 -8.88
CA PHE A 89 -10.60 7.50 -8.92
C PHE A 89 -10.99 8.80 -9.63
N GLN A 90 -11.91 9.56 -9.01
CA GLN A 90 -11.95 11.00 -9.28
C GLN A 90 -10.60 11.61 -8.86
N LEU A 91 -9.88 12.13 -9.86
CA LEU A 91 -8.66 12.95 -9.71
C LEU A 91 -9.02 14.37 -9.28
#